data_AF-A0A9Q9DMX7-F1
#
_entry.id   AF-A0A9Q9DMX7-F1
#
_cell.length_a   1.000
_cell.length_b   1.000
_cell.length_c   1.000
_cell.angle_alpha   90.00
_cell.angle_beta   90.00
_cell.angle_gamma   90.00
#
_symmetry.space_group_name_H-M   'P 1'
#
loop_
_entity.id
_entity.type
_entity.pdbx_description
1 polymer ?
#
loop_
_entity_poly.entity_id
_entity_poly.type
_entity_poly.pdbx_seq_one_letter_code
_entity_poly.pdbx_strand_id
1 'polypeptide(L)'
;MARNFLKTLNGLLNWAIEQGLLENNPTAGVRRPAFNNKDGFSVWTKEDVEKYYQKRSIGTHKRVWIDVLLYTGLRRSDAVRIGWKDVKDNIIHDQKKIKIGTFLLIFPEIESILKTSFINDKDVNL
;
A
#
# COMPACT_ATOMS: atom_id res chain seq x y z
N MET A 1 18.03 5.86 0.27
CA MET A 1 17.79 7.25 0.73
C MET A 1 18.36 8.31 -0.20
N ALA A 2 19.66 8.28 -0.56
CA ALA A 2 20.29 9.33 -1.38
C ALA A 2 19.59 9.66 -2.72
N ARG A 3 19.11 8.65 -3.45
CA ARG A 3 18.38 8.85 -4.72
C ARG A 3 17.06 9.62 -4.55
N ASN A 4 16.29 9.31 -3.50
CA ASN A 4 15.01 9.97 -3.24
C ASN A 4 15.23 11.40 -2.76
N PHE A 5 16.24 11.62 -1.92
CA PHE A 5 16.66 12.96 -1.51
C PHE A 5 17.03 13.82 -2.72
N LEU A 6 17.90 13.33 -3.61
CA LEU A 6 18.29 14.06 -4.82
C LEU A 6 17.09 14.34 -5.73
N LYS A 7 16.15 13.39 -5.86
CA LYS A 7 14.91 13.60 -6.63
C LYS A 7 14.07 14.74 -6.06
N THR A 8 13.85 14.74 -4.74
CA THR A 8 13.07 15.78 -4.06
C THR A 8 13.76 17.14 -4.16
N LEU A 9 15.07 17.19 -3.87
CA LEU A 9 15.86 18.41 -3.91
C LEU A 9 15.91 19.01 -5.32
N ASN A 10 16.09 18.18 -6.35
CA ASN A 10 16.09 18.64 -7.74
C ASN A 10 14.73 19.26 -8.11
N GLY A 11 13.62 18.64 -7.71
CA GLY A 11 12.28 19.19 -7.93
C GLY A 11 12.07 20.54 -7.25
N LEU A 12 12.48 20.67 -5.98
CA LEU A 12 12.41 21.93 -5.23
C LEU A 12 13.22 23.05 -5.91
N LEU A 13 14.43 22.74 -6.36
CA LEU A 13 15.31 23.75 -6.98
C LEU A 13 14.84 24.16 -8.38
N ASN A 14 14.23 23.24 -9.15
CA ASN A 14 13.56 23.62 -10.39
C ASN A 14 12.39 24.56 -10.13
N TRP A 15 11.56 24.26 -9.13
CA TRP A 15 10.49 25.16 -8.72
C TRP A 15 11.04 26.54 -8.32
N ALA A 16 12.15 26.61 -7.58
CA ALA A 16 12.76 27.88 -7.19
C ALA A 16 13.26 28.70 -8.40
N ILE A 17 13.74 28.05 -9.47
CA ILE A 17 14.08 28.72 -10.73
C ILE A 17 12.84 29.27 -11.42
N GLU A 18 11.75 28.49 -11.46
CA GLU A 18 10.47 28.96 -12.02
C GLU A 18 9.93 30.18 -11.26
N GLN A 19 10.22 30.29 -9.96
CA GLN A 19 9.88 31.46 -9.14
C GLN A 19 10.90 32.60 -9.23
N GLY A 20 11.97 32.47 -10.00
CA GLY A 20 13.03 33.47 -10.12
C GLY A 20 13.90 33.63 -8.87
N LEU A 21 13.85 32.69 -7.92
CA LEU A 21 14.66 32.70 -6.70
C LEU A 21 16.08 32.20 -6.94
N LEU A 22 16.30 31.47 -8.03
CA LEU A 22 17.57 30.88 -8.43
C LEU A 22 17.73 31.01 -9.94
N GLU A 23 18.95 31.30 -10.41
CA GLU A 23 19.26 31.33 -11.84
C GLU A 23 19.46 29.92 -12.41
N ASN A 24 20.04 29.00 -11.61
CA ASN A 24 20.46 27.68 -12.06
C ASN A 24 20.24 26.61 -10.98
N ASN A 25 20.02 25.36 -11.39
CA ASN A 25 19.83 24.24 -10.47
C ASN A 25 21.19 23.58 -10.16
N PRO A 26 21.75 23.73 -8.95
CA PRO A 26 23.04 23.13 -8.60
C PRO A 26 23.04 21.60 -8.62
N THR A 27 21.86 20.96 -8.63
CA THR A 27 21.74 19.50 -8.68
C THR A 27 21.66 18.94 -10.10
N ALA A 28 21.61 19.78 -11.14
CA ALA A 28 21.44 19.34 -12.52
C ALA A 28 22.56 18.40 -13.00
N GLY A 29 23.80 18.64 -12.57
CA GLY A 29 24.97 17.82 -12.92
C GLY A 29 25.21 16.62 -12.00
N VAL A 30 24.42 16.44 -10.94
CA VAL A 30 24.69 15.41 -9.92
C VAL A 30 24.20 14.05 -10.41
N ARG A 31 25.14 13.11 -10.58
CA ARG A 31 24.83 11.74 -11.01
C ARG A 31 23.92 11.05 -9.98
N ARG A 32 22.83 10.46 -10.46
CA ARG A 32 21.91 9.69 -9.61
C ARG A 32 22.62 8.44 -9.06
N PRO A 33 22.61 8.21 -7.73
CA PRO A 33 23.15 6.97 -7.14
C PRO A 33 22.50 5.74 -7.75
N ALA A 34 23.24 4.67 -8.01
CA ALA A 34 22.70 3.44 -8.60
C ALA A 34 21.50 2.88 -7.82
N PHE A 35 20.59 2.23 -8.53
CA PHE A 35 19.49 1.53 -7.89
C PHE A 35 19.99 0.15 -7.47
N ASN A 36 20.16 -0.06 -6.16
CA ASN A 36 20.82 -1.25 -5.62
C ASN A 36 19.91 -2.47 -5.51
N ASN A 37 18.61 -2.37 -5.82
CA ASN A 37 17.69 -3.51 -5.78
C ASN A 37 17.13 -3.82 -7.17
N LYS A 38 17.95 -4.42 -8.04
CA LYS A 38 17.51 -4.78 -9.41
C LYS A 38 16.50 -5.92 -9.41
N ASP A 39 16.63 -6.86 -8.47
CA ASP A 39 15.88 -8.11 -8.47
C ASP A 39 14.51 -7.98 -7.78
N GLY A 40 14.26 -6.84 -7.13
CA GLY A 40 12.97 -6.53 -6.51
C GLY A 40 12.80 -7.20 -5.15
N PHE A 41 11.56 -7.56 -4.83
CA PHE A 41 11.24 -8.33 -3.62
C PHE A 41 10.91 -9.76 -4.05
N SER A 42 11.38 -10.75 -3.28
CA SER A 42 11.00 -12.14 -3.50
C SER A 42 9.49 -12.29 -3.42
N VAL A 43 8.91 -12.87 -4.47
CA VAL A 43 7.47 -13.16 -4.54
C VAL A 43 7.17 -14.29 -3.58
N TRP A 44 6.11 -14.15 -2.79
CA TRP A 44 5.65 -15.21 -1.89
C TRP A 44 5.14 -16.39 -2.69
N THR A 45 5.58 -17.59 -2.31
CA THR A 45 4.99 -18.82 -2.83
C THR A 45 3.76 -19.21 -2.01
N LYS A 46 3.01 -20.22 -2.48
CA LYS A 46 1.88 -20.76 -1.72
C LYS A 46 2.33 -21.32 -0.38
N GLU A 47 3.52 -21.91 -0.33
CA GLU A 47 4.12 -22.46 0.89
C GLU A 47 4.48 -21.37 1.90
N ASP A 48 4.89 -20.19 1.44
CA ASP A 48 5.15 -19.04 2.32
C ASP A 48 3.86 -18.51 2.95
N VAL A 49 2.78 -18.45 2.16
CA VAL A 49 1.43 -18.11 2.66
C VAL A 49 0.98 -19.13 3.70
N GLU A 50 1.15 -20.42 3.45
CA GLU A 50 0.76 -21.48 4.38
C GLU A 50 1.56 -21.41 5.70
N LYS A 51 2.88 -21.21 5.63
CA LYS A 51 3.71 -20.97 6.82
C LYS A 51 3.25 -19.74 7.61
N TYR A 52 2.78 -18.70 6.92
CA TYR A 52 2.22 -17.51 7.55
C TYR A 52 0.90 -17.84 8.26
N TYR A 53 0.01 -18.59 7.60
CA TYR A 53 -1.27 -19.03 8.14
C TYR A 53 -1.11 -19.91 9.38
N GLN A 54 -0.11 -20.78 9.43
CA GLN A 54 0.19 -21.60 10.62
C GLN A 54 0.64 -20.76 11.81
N LYS A 55 1.34 -19.65 11.57
CA LYS A 55 1.82 -18.73 12.62
C LYS A 55 0.77 -17.70 13.04
N ARG A 56 -0.28 -17.48 12.23
CA ARG A 56 -1.28 -16.42 12.42
C ARG A 56 -2.69 -17.02 12.41
N SER A 57 -3.25 -17.14 13.60
CA SER A 57 -4.62 -17.61 13.80
C SER A 57 -5.65 -16.74 13.07
N ILE A 58 -6.74 -17.40 12.65
CA ILE A 58 -7.94 -16.77 12.10
C ILE A 58 -8.50 -15.74 13.08
N GLY A 59 -8.97 -14.61 12.56
CA GLY A 59 -9.49 -13.49 13.33
C GLY A 59 -8.44 -12.47 13.80
N THR A 60 -7.14 -12.79 13.72
CA THR A 60 -6.11 -11.77 13.95
C THR A 60 -6.07 -10.77 12.80
N HIS A 61 -5.81 -9.49 13.11
CA HIS A 61 -5.65 -8.47 12.07
C HIS A 61 -4.67 -8.93 11.00
N LYS A 62 -3.51 -9.43 11.41
CA LYS A 62 -2.45 -9.93 10.51
C LYS A 62 -2.96 -10.96 9.49
N ARG A 63 -3.87 -11.85 9.90
CA ARG A 63 -4.50 -12.84 9.02
C ARG A 63 -5.42 -12.17 8.00
N VAL A 64 -6.27 -11.26 8.47
CA VAL A 64 -7.19 -10.49 7.62
C VAL A 64 -6.44 -9.68 6.57
N TRP A 65 -5.34 -9.04 6.96
CA TRP A 65 -4.50 -8.23 6.07
C TRP A 65 -3.93 -9.04 4.90
N ILE A 66 -3.38 -10.22 5.17
CA ILE A 66 -2.80 -11.05 4.11
C ILE A 66 -3.89 -11.58 3.18
N ASP A 67 -5.07 -11.93 3.71
CA ASP A 67 -6.19 -12.43 2.92
C ASP A 67 -6.72 -11.32 2.00
N VAL A 68 -6.95 -10.12 2.55
CA VAL A 68 -7.34 -8.95 1.74
C VAL A 68 -6.33 -8.72 0.61
N LEU A 69 -5.03 -8.70 0.90
CA LEU A 69 -4.00 -8.46 -0.12
C LEU A 69 -3.96 -9.57 -1.19
N LEU A 70 -4.06 -10.84 -0.80
CA LEU A 70 -4.00 -11.98 -1.72
C LEU A 70 -5.22 -12.05 -2.64
N TYR A 71 -6.42 -11.85 -2.09
CA TYR A 71 -7.66 -12.02 -2.84
C TYR A 71 -8.08 -10.78 -3.63
N THR A 72 -7.66 -9.58 -3.20
CA THR A 72 -8.05 -8.33 -3.89
C THR A 72 -6.99 -7.76 -4.81
N GLY A 73 -5.72 -8.12 -4.62
CA GLY A 73 -4.61 -7.54 -5.37
C GLY A 73 -4.41 -6.03 -5.14
N LEU A 74 -5.01 -5.47 -4.09
CA LEU A 74 -4.91 -4.06 -3.80
C LEU A 74 -3.50 -3.65 -3.40
N ARG A 75 -3.18 -2.37 -3.64
CA ARG A 75 -1.97 -1.79 -3.05
C ARG A 75 -2.10 -1.79 -1.55
N ARG A 76 -0.99 -2.03 -0.85
CA ARG A 76 -0.93 -2.00 0.62
C ARG A 76 -1.54 -0.72 1.22
N SER A 77 -1.35 0.44 0.59
CA SER A 77 -1.93 1.72 1.05
C SER A 77 -3.45 1.78 0.96
N ASP A 78 -4.02 1.00 0.06
CA ASP A 78 -5.45 1.01 -0.26
C ASP A 78 -6.13 -0.09 0.57
N ALA A 79 -5.50 -1.26 0.66
CA ALA A 79 -5.88 -2.34 1.57
C ALA A 79 -6.00 -1.85 3.03
N VAL A 80 -5.16 -0.89 3.46
CA VAL A 80 -5.23 -0.37 4.84
C VAL A 80 -6.37 0.55 5.18
N ARG A 81 -7.11 0.98 4.17
CA ARG A 81 -8.23 1.90 4.34
C ARG A 81 -9.57 1.19 4.25
N ILE A 82 -9.58 -0.07 3.84
CA ILE A 82 -10.79 -0.85 3.66
C ILE A 82 -11.22 -1.42 5.00
N GLY A 83 -12.40 -1.01 5.43
CA GLY A 83 -13.11 -1.59 6.56
C GLY A 83 -14.41 -2.27 6.14
N TRP A 84 -15.04 -2.98 7.07
CA TRP A 84 -16.36 -3.60 6.86
C TRP A 84 -17.43 -2.59 6.41
N LYS A 85 -17.34 -1.33 6.84
CA LYS A 85 -18.28 -0.26 6.45
C LYS A 85 -18.22 0.08 4.96
N ASP A 86 -17.11 -0.25 4.30
CA ASP A 86 -16.92 -0.01 2.87
C ASP A 86 -17.45 -1.17 2.02
N VAL A 87 -17.86 -2.28 2.66
CA VAL A 87 -18.47 -3.44 2.02
C VAL A 87 -19.97 -3.24 1.89
N LYS A 88 -20.47 -3.09 0.66
CA LYS A 88 -21.91 -3.14 0.34
C LYS A 88 -22.13 -4.09 -0.80
N ASP A 89 -23.09 -5.02 -0.66
CA ASP A 89 -23.43 -6.00 -1.70
C ASP A 89 -22.22 -6.77 -2.27
N ASN A 90 -21.27 -7.15 -1.39
CA ASN A 90 -19.99 -7.78 -1.73
C ASN A 90 -19.03 -6.94 -2.59
N ILE A 91 -19.21 -5.61 -2.59
CA ILE A 91 -18.39 -4.64 -3.32
C ILE A 91 -17.74 -3.70 -2.31
N ILE A 92 -16.43 -3.47 -2.47
CA ILE A 92 -15.66 -2.51 -1.68
C ILE A 92 -15.74 -1.14 -2.35
N HIS A 93 -16.32 -0.16 -1.66
CA HIS A 93 -16.42 1.22 -2.14
C HIS A 93 -15.29 2.10 -1.57
N ASP A 94 -14.17 2.24 -2.27
CA ASP A 94 -13.20 3.30 -1.94
C ASP A 94 -13.62 4.63 -2.60
N GLN A 95 -14.17 5.53 -1.78
CA GLN A 95 -14.71 6.82 -2.23
C GLN A 95 -13.65 7.86 -2.61
N LYS A 96 -12.36 7.65 -2.32
CA LYS A 96 -11.40 8.77 -2.37
C LYS A 96 -10.42 8.76 -3.53
N LYS A 97 -10.10 7.63 -4.18
CA LYS A 97 -9.04 7.66 -5.22
C LYS A 97 -9.08 6.65 -6.37
N ILE A 98 -10.21 6.02 -6.70
CA ILE A 98 -10.25 5.12 -7.86
C ILE A 98 -11.30 5.59 -8.87
N LYS A 99 -10.83 6.13 -10.00
CA LYS A 99 -11.61 6.51 -11.19
C LYS A 99 -12.23 5.32 -11.92
N ILE A 100 -12.12 4.13 -11.34
CA ILE A 100 -12.62 2.85 -11.84
C ILE A 100 -13.17 2.18 -10.59
N GLY A 101 -14.48 1.98 -10.50
CA GLY A 101 -15.04 1.14 -9.44
C GLY A 101 -14.42 -0.24 -9.55
N THR A 102 -13.41 -0.54 -8.73
CA THR A 102 -12.85 -1.88 -8.67
C THR A 102 -13.86 -2.72 -7.88
N PHE A 103 -14.79 -3.33 -8.59
CA PHE A 103 -15.70 -4.33 -8.06
C PHE A 103 -14.87 -5.56 -7.68
N LEU A 104 -14.34 -5.56 -6.46
CA LEU A 104 -13.66 -6.72 -5.90
C LEU A 104 -14.74 -7.63 -5.34
N LEU A 105 -14.97 -8.77 -5.99
CA LEU A 105 -15.82 -9.83 -5.46
C LEU A 105 -15.22 -10.25 -4.12
N ILE A 106 -15.90 -9.88 -3.03
CA ILE A 106 -15.58 -10.43 -1.73
C ILE A 106 -16.04 -11.88 -1.77
N PHE A 107 -15.07 -12.80 -1.87
CA PHE A 107 -15.37 -14.21 -1.68
C PHE A 107 -16.00 -14.41 -0.29
N PRO A 108 -17.00 -15.30 -0.12
CA PRO A 108 -17.71 -15.50 1.14
C PRO A 108 -16.78 -15.77 2.34
N GLU A 109 -15.61 -16.35 2.06
CA GLU A 109 -14.56 -16.61 3.04
C GLU A 109 -13.99 -15.33 3.67
N ILE A 110 -13.80 -14.26 2.89
CA ILE A 110 -13.32 -12.96 3.37
C ILE A 110 -14.40 -12.24 4.18
N GLU A 111 -15.67 -12.40 3.79
CA GLU A 111 -16.79 -11.79 4.53
C GLU A 111 -16.82 -12.25 5.99
N SER A 112 -16.63 -13.55 6.22
CA SER A 112 -16.54 -14.14 7.56
C SER A 112 -15.33 -13.61 8.35
N ILE A 113 -14.19 -13.47 7.67
CA ILE A 113 -12.94 -12.99 8.26
C ILE A 113 -13.03 -11.51 8.64
N LEU A 114 -13.63 -10.67 7.80
CA LEU A 114 -13.89 -9.24 8.07
C LEU A 114 -14.91 -9.06 9.19
N LYS A 115 -15.95 -9.88 9.29
CA LYS A 115 -16.90 -9.82 10.42
C LYS A 115 -16.23 -10.11 11.76
N THR A 116 -15.31 -11.08 11.79
CA THR A 116 -14.69 -11.58 13.03
C THR A 116 -13.65 -10.62 13.61
N SER A 117 -12.96 -9.85 12.76
CA SER A 117 -11.73 -9.13 13.14
C SER A 117 -11.92 -7.66 13.53
N PHE A 118 -13.10 -7.08 13.31
CA PHE A 118 -13.37 -5.65 13.48
C PHE A 118 -14.25 -5.29 14.69
N ILE A 119 -14.41 -6.17 15.68
CA ILE A 119 -15.20 -5.87 16.89
C ILE A 119 -14.55 -4.83 17.82
N ASN A 120 -13.26 -4.47 17.69
CA ASN A 120 -12.62 -3.47 18.55
C ASN A 120 -11.78 -2.45 17.77
N ASP A 121 -12.44 -1.56 17.03
CA ASP A 121 -11.82 -0.40 16.39
C ASP A 121 -11.61 0.75 17.40
N LYS A 122 -10.76 0.51 18.42
CA LYS A 122 -10.26 1.55 19.34
C LYS A 122 -8.75 1.59 19.51
N ASP A 123 -8.00 0.62 18.98
CA ASP A 123 -6.56 0.47 19.28
C ASP A 123 -5.64 0.54 18.05
N VAL A 124 -5.88 1.49 17.13
CA VAL A 124 -4.91 1.79 16.07
C VAL A 124 -4.42 3.23 16.20
N ASN A 125 -3.58 3.47 17.21
CA ASN A 125 -2.59 4.55 17.17
C ASN A 125 -1.34 4.01 16.48
N LEU A 126 -1.04 4.54 15.29
CA LEU A 126 0.28 4.48 14.65
C LEU A 126 1.02 5.80 14.92
#